data_AF-A0A1R2BWX3-F1
#
_entry.id   AF-A0A1R2BWX3-F1
#
_cell.length_a   1.000
_cell.length_b   1.000
_cell.length_c   1.000
_cell.angle_alpha   90.00
_cell.angle_beta   90.00
_cell.angle_gamma   90.00
#
_symmetry.space_group_name_H-M   'P 1'
#
loop_
_entity.id
_entity.type
_entity.pdbx_description
1 polymer ?
#
loop_
_entity_poly.entity_id
_entity_poly.type
_entity_poly.pdbx_seq_one_letter_code
_entity_poly.pdbx_strand_id
1 'polypeptide(L)'
;MEEDLEKALGEKGKQLQAALEELRVKEFSYKVNELKSALPSVGRCVICTLRLPCKHFSDTSEMPSVAHPIKENFSVQAYTRNIDISDIMPQLPKSEPKDFTIRFRGRENKLSVPAQQKTVSLPNAQKLKLIEKIETYREEKIRKEIEKIQDMKESEIRQKKEFQSLETTRLKHVQKQKGKLEKYKEELKLRNEQLKIYFEEEAKKKRKDEEKHKKYLELKKKELEDYYEKKKMMENISKQKVQDLEKELVDSVRTK
;
A
#
# COMPACT_ATOMS: atom_id res chain seq x y z
N MET A 1 28.69 8.05 2.72
CA MET A 1 28.79 6.68 3.27
C MET A 1 27.44 6.17 3.76
N GLU A 2 26.80 6.77 4.77
CA GLU A 2 25.46 6.30 5.22
C GLU A 2 24.35 6.60 4.20
N GLU A 3 24.34 7.80 3.61
CA GLU A 3 23.36 8.19 2.58
C GLU A 3 23.46 7.34 1.28
N ASP A 4 24.65 6.86 0.95
CA ASP A 4 24.88 6.02 -0.24
C ASP A 4 24.36 4.60 -0.01
N LEU A 5 24.45 4.13 1.23
CA LEU A 5 23.99 2.81 1.66
C LEU A 5 22.46 2.77 1.75
N GLU A 6 21.84 3.85 2.23
CA GLU A 6 20.38 4.00 2.25
C GLU A 6 19.79 4.07 0.83
N LYS A 7 20.44 4.77 -0.10
CA LYS A 7 20.04 4.79 -1.52
C LYS A 7 20.17 3.40 -2.16
N ALA A 8 21.29 2.70 -1.94
CA ALA A 8 21.49 1.35 -2.48
C ALA A 8 20.46 0.34 -1.94
N LEU A 9 20.13 0.41 -0.64
CA LEU A 9 19.08 -0.41 -0.03
C LEU A 9 17.69 -0.05 -0.57
N GLY A 10 17.40 1.24 -0.79
CA GLY A 10 16.15 1.69 -1.39
C GLY A 10 15.95 1.19 -2.82
N GLU A 11 17.01 1.19 -3.65
CA GLU A 11 16.97 0.64 -5.01
C GLU A 11 16.78 -0.88 -5.01
N LYS A 12 17.44 -1.60 -4.10
CA LYS A 12 17.25 -3.04 -3.94
C LYS A 12 15.85 -3.40 -3.44
N GLY A 13 15.28 -2.58 -2.55
CA GLY A 13 13.88 -2.70 -2.12
C GLY A 13 12.90 -2.58 -3.28
N LYS A 14 13.09 -1.59 -4.16
CA LYS A 14 12.28 -1.41 -5.37
C LYS A 14 12.41 -2.58 -6.35
N GLN A 15 13.62 -3.09 -6.57
CA GLN A 15 13.86 -4.25 -7.41
C GLN A 15 13.16 -5.50 -6.88
N LEU A 16 13.21 -5.72 -5.56
CA LEU A 16 12.56 -6.85 -4.91
C LEU A 16 11.03 -6.75 -4.98
N GLN A 17 10.47 -5.55 -4.79
CA GLN A 17 9.05 -5.33 -4.96
C GLN A 17 8.58 -5.61 -6.39
N ALA A 18 9.32 -5.13 -7.39
CA ALA A 18 9.01 -5.40 -8.80
C ALA A 18 9.05 -6.90 -9.13
N ALA A 19 10.06 -7.62 -8.63
CA ALA A 19 10.18 -9.07 -8.82
C ALA A 19 9.02 -9.84 -8.16
N LEU A 20 8.57 -9.43 -6.97
CA LEU A 20 7.43 -10.04 -6.29
C LEU A 20 6.11 -9.78 -7.04
N GLU A 21 5.93 -8.57 -7.58
CA GLU A 21 4.76 -8.24 -8.40
C GLU A 21 4.74 -9.05 -9.69
N GLU A 22 5.89 -9.21 -10.35
CA GLU A 22 6.01 -10.05 -11.54
C GLU A 22 5.68 -11.53 -11.26
N LEU A 23 6.15 -12.06 -10.13
CA LEU A 23 5.82 -13.42 -9.69
C LEU A 23 4.32 -13.59 -9.42
N ARG A 24 3.69 -12.62 -8.76
CA ARG A 24 2.23 -12.63 -8.53
C ARG A 24 1.47 -12.63 -9.85
N VAL A 25 1.84 -11.78 -10.80
CA VAL A 25 1.19 -11.72 -12.12
C VAL A 25 1.32 -13.05 -12.86
N LYS A 26 2.51 -13.68 -12.82
CA LYS A 26 2.75 -15.01 -13.40
C LYS A 26 1.90 -16.09 -12.73
N GLU A 27 1.80 -16.07 -11.40
CA GLU A 27 0.97 -17.01 -10.64
C GLU A 27 -0.52 -16.86 -10.97
N PHE A 28 -1.04 -15.63 -11.02
CA PHE A 28 -2.42 -15.36 -11.42
C PHE A 28 -2.69 -15.82 -12.85
N SER A 29 -1.77 -15.54 -13.78
CA SER A 29 -1.89 -15.98 -15.17
C SER A 29 -1.95 -17.52 -15.26
N TYR A 30 -1.09 -18.21 -14.51
CA TYR A 30 -1.08 -19.67 -14.42
C TYR A 30 -2.41 -20.21 -13.90
N LYS A 31 -2.91 -19.67 -12.77
CA LYS A 31 -4.18 -20.09 -12.16
C LYS A 31 -5.38 -19.83 -13.05
N VAL A 32 -5.39 -18.72 -13.79
CA VAL A 32 -6.44 -18.41 -14.77
C VAL A 32 -6.39 -19.41 -15.93
N ASN A 33 -5.21 -19.77 -16.42
CA ASN A 33 -5.07 -20.77 -17.48
C ASN A 33 -5.46 -22.18 -17.01
N GLU A 34 -5.10 -22.55 -15.77
CA GLU A 34 -5.53 -23.79 -15.13
C GLU A 34 -7.07 -23.86 -15.07
N LEU A 35 -7.72 -22.79 -14.60
CA LEU A 35 -9.17 -22.69 -14.54
C LEU A 35 -9.80 -22.77 -15.94
N LYS A 36 -9.29 -22.04 -16.92
CA LYS A 36 -9.79 -22.07 -18.31
C LYS A 36 -9.66 -23.46 -18.94
N SER A 37 -8.61 -24.23 -18.60
CA SER A 37 -8.46 -25.61 -19.06
C SER A 37 -9.43 -26.59 -18.37
N ALA A 38 -9.85 -26.29 -17.14
CA ALA A 38 -10.76 -27.15 -16.37
C ALA A 38 -12.25 -26.85 -16.62
N LEU A 39 -12.62 -25.62 -17.00
CA LEU A 39 -14.02 -25.26 -17.21
C LEU A 39 -14.74 -26.10 -18.29
N PRO A 40 -14.13 -26.42 -19.46
CA PRO A 40 -14.76 -27.27 -20.47
C PRO A 40 -15.07 -28.68 -19.97
N SER A 41 -14.21 -29.28 -19.11
CA SER A 41 -14.46 -30.62 -18.57
C SER A 41 -15.63 -30.67 -17.59
N VAL A 42 -16.02 -29.53 -17.02
CA VAL A 42 -17.19 -29.37 -16.14
C VAL A 42 -18.42 -28.86 -16.92
N GLY A 43 -18.34 -28.73 -18.25
CA GLY A 43 -19.44 -28.26 -19.10
C GLY A 43 -19.78 -26.78 -18.91
N ARG A 44 -18.79 -25.96 -18.55
CA ARG A 44 -18.95 -24.51 -18.32
C ARG A 44 -18.14 -23.70 -19.32
N CYS A 45 -18.65 -22.52 -19.64
CA CYS A 45 -18.02 -21.60 -20.58
C CYS A 45 -16.72 -20.98 -20.04
N VAL A 46 -15.65 -20.99 -20.84
CA VAL A 46 -14.34 -20.38 -20.50
C VAL A 46 -14.36 -18.85 -20.41
N ILE A 47 -15.38 -18.20 -20.97
CA ILE A 47 -15.53 -16.73 -20.98
C ILE A 47 -16.41 -16.28 -19.81
N CYS A 48 -17.61 -16.85 -19.66
CA CYS A 48 -18.60 -16.40 -18.67
C CYS A 48 -18.84 -17.36 -17.50
N THR A 49 -18.21 -18.54 -17.47
CA THR A 49 -18.30 -19.56 -16.39
C THR A 49 -19.70 -20.17 -16.15
N LEU A 50 -20.69 -19.78 -16.95
CA LEU A 50 -22.04 -20.35 -16.96
C LEU A 50 -22.04 -21.76 -17.58
N ARG A 51 -23.02 -22.58 -17.19
CA ARG A 51 -23.28 -23.88 -17.84
C ARG A 51 -23.74 -23.65 -19.29
N LEU A 52 -23.37 -24.57 -20.18
CA LEU A 52 -23.84 -24.55 -21.56
C LEU A 52 -25.30 -25.01 -21.69
N PRO A 53 -26.04 -24.53 -22.72
CA PRO A 53 -25.62 -23.54 -23.72
C PRO A 53 -25.61 -22.11 -23.15
N CYS A 54 -24.68 -21.28 -23.60
CA CYS A 54 -24.59 -19.87 -23.20
C CYS A 54 -24.42 -18.96 -24.42
N LYS A 55 -24.41 -17.63 -24.23
CA LYS A 55 -24.23 -16.66 -25.33
C LYS A 55 -22.94 -16.86 -26.14
N HIS A 56 -21.91 -17.50 -25.57
CA HIS A 56 -20.60 -17.63 -26.19
C HIS A 56 -20.40 -18.96 -26.93
N PHE A 57 -20.94 -20.05 -26.40
CA PHE A 57 -20.78 -21.41 -26.94
C PHE A 57 -22.07 -22.18 -26.71
N SER A 58 -22.45 -22.99 -27.69
CA SER A 58 -23.59 -23.89 -27.57
C SER A 58 -23.16 -25.23 -26.98
N ASP A 59 -22.00 -25.74 -27.43
CA ASP A 59 -21.44 -27.03 -27.02
C ASP A 59 -19.96 -26.94 -26.58
N THR A 60 -19.50 -27.94 -25.83
CA THR A 60 -18.12 -27.99 -25.32
C THR A 60 -17.06 -28.18 -26.42
N SER A 61 -17.44 -28.73 -27.57
CA SER A 61 -16.56 -28.98 -28.73
C SER A 61 -16.15 -27.70 -29.48
N GLU A 62 -16.95 -26.63 -29.36
CA GLU A 62 -16.68 -25.33 -30.00
C GLU A 62 -15.69 -24.49 -29.19
N MET A 63 -15.35 -24.92 -27.96
CA MET A 63 -14.44 -24.19 -27.09
C MET A 63 -12.99 -24.36 -27.54
N PRO A 64 -12.18 -23.28 -27.46
CA PRO A 64 -10.75 -23.39 -27.73
C PRO A 64 -10.11 -24.36 -26.74
N SER A 65 -9.47 -25.40 -27.27
CA SER A 65 -8.67 -26.34 -26.49
C SER A 65 -7.43 -25.60 -25.97
N VAL A 66 -7.51 -25.15 -24.71
CA VAL A 66 -6.35 -24.59 -24.03
C VAL A 66 -5.51 -25.77 -23.57
N ALA A 67 -4.32 -25.93 -24.17
CA ALA A 67 -3.36 -26.94 -23.76
C ALA A 67 -3.18 -26.89 -22.24
N HIS A 68 -3.29 -28.03 -21.56
CA HIS A 68 -3.02 -28.10 -20.13
C HIS A 68 -1.63 -27.52 -19.89
N PRO A 69 -1.48 -26.52 -19.00
CA PRO A 69 -0.17 -26.04 -18.65
C PRO A 69 0.60 -27.23 -18.08
N ILE A 70 1.68 -27.63 -18.76
CA ILE A 70 2.56 -28.71 -18.31
C ILE A 70 2.95 -28.35 -16.87
N LYS A 71 2.70 -29.25 -15.92
CA LYS A 71 3.07 -29.13 -14.49
C LYS A 71 4.60 -29.12 -14.26
N GLU A 72 5.37 -28.70 -15.25
CA GLU A 72 6.79 -28.52 -15.12
C GLU A 72 7.06 -27.11 -14.58
N ASN A 73 7.36 -27.07 -13.28
CA ASN A 73 8.12 -26.02 -12.61
C ASN A 73 7.37 -24.75 -12.14
N PHE A 74 6.19 -24.89 -11.52
CA PHE A 74 5.81 -23.98 -10.42
C PHE A 74 5.76 -24.74 -9.08
N SER A 75 6.76 -25.60 -8.90
CA SER A 75 7.09 -26.22 -7.63
C SER A 75 8.27 -25.45 -7.04
N VAL A 76 8.19 -25.13 -5.75
CA VAL A 76 9.31 -24.59 -4.93
C VAL A 76 10.58 -25.46 -5.06
N GLN A 77 10.46 -26.67 -5.60
CA GLN A 77 11.56 -27.57 -5.98
C GLN A 77 12.51 -27.07 -7.08
N ALA A 78 12.22 -25.98 -7.80
CA ALA A 78 13.20 -25.39 -8.71
C ALA A 78 14.50 -24.98 -7.98
N TYR A 79 14.43 -24.74 -6.66
CA TYR A 79 15.57 -24.44 -5.80
C TYR A 79 16.17 -25.68 -5.10
N THR A 80 15.62 -26.89 -5.29
CA THR A 80 16.12 -28.14 -4.69
C THR A 80 16.71 -29.11 -5.71
N ARG A 81 16.98 -28.68 -6.94
CA ARG A 81 17.50 -29.52 -8.06
C ARG A 81 18.85 -30.21 -7.81
N ASN A 82 19.45 -30.05 -6.64
CA ASN A 82 20.71 -30.70 -6.26
C ASN A 82 20.55 -31.83 -5.23
N ILE A 83 19.33 -32.31 -4.95
CA ILE A 83 19.14 -33.46 -4.04
C ILE A 83 18.36 -34.55 -4.77
N ASP A 84 19.10 -35.51 -5.31
CA ASP A 84 18.56 -36.73 -5.91
C ASP A 84 18.14 -37.70 -4.79
N ILE A 85 16.83 -37.95 -4.69
CA ILE A 85 16.23 -38.80 -3.64
C ILE A 85 16.57 -40.29 -3.86
N SER A 86 17.10 -40.62 -5.04
CA SER A 86 17.57 -41.96 -5.44
C SER A 86 18.76 -42.45 -4.61
N ASP A 87 19.57 -41.54 -4.05
CA ASP A 87 20.76 -41.87 -3.25
C ASP A 87 20.45 -42.18 -1.78
N ILE A 88 19.21 -41.95 -1.32
CA ILE A 88 18.82 -42.03 0.10
C ILE A 88 18.11 -43.36 0.43
N MET A 89 17.60 -44.08 -0.58
CA MET A 89 16.88 -45.34 -0.37
C MET A 89 17.66 -46.54 -0.92
N PRO A 90 18.17 -47.46 -0.08
CA PRO A 90 18.82 -48.67 -0.56
C PRO A 90 17.80 -49.55 -1.30
N GLN A 91 18.10 -49.88 -2.57
CA GLN A 91 17.29 -50.85 -3.32
C GLN A 91 17.46 -52.24 -2.71
N LEU A 92 16.37 -52.82 -2.21
CA LEU A 92 16.35 -54.20 -1.75
C LEU A 92 16.42 -55.15 -2.95
N PRO A 93 17.39 -56.08 -3.01
CA PRO A 93 17.49 -57.04 -4.10
C PRO A 93 16.29 -57.99 -4.07
N LYS A 94 15.70 -58.23 -5.24
CA LYS A 94 14.64 -59.24 -5.43
C LYS A 94 15.22 -60.61 -5.06
N SER A 95 14.56 -61.31 -4.14
CA SER A 95 15.00 -62.61 -3.65
C SER A 95 14.84 -63.67 -4.73
N GLU A 96 15.93 -64.11 -5.34
CA GLU A 96 15.94 -65.32 -6.15
C GLU A 96 16.05 -66.55 -5.25
N PRO A 97 15.29 -67.64 -5.53
CA PRO A 97 15.41 -68.89 -4.79
C PRO A 97 16.81 -69.48 -5.03
N LYS A 98 17.60 -69.57 -3.95
CA LYS A 98 18.93 -70.21 -3.99
C LYS A 98 18.75 -71.72 -3.93
N ASP A 99 18.82 -72.35 -5.10
CA ASP A 99 19.06 -73.79 -5.20
C ASP A 99 20.56 -74.05 -5.06
N PHE A 100 20.94 -75.01 -4.22
CA PHE A 100 22.32 -75.46 -4.10
C PHE A 100 22.41 -76.97 -4.28
N THR A 101 23.32 -77.37 -5.17
CA THR A 101 23.55 -78.76 -5.55
C THR A 101 24.65 -79.33 -4.67
N ILE A 102 24.37 -80.43 -3.96
CA ILE A 102 25.38 -81.14 -3.17
C ILE A 102 25.67 -82.46 -3.89
N ARG A 103 26.95 -82.69 -4.23
CA ARG A 103 27.42 -83.98 -4.76
C ARG A 103 27.88 -84.88 -3.62
N PHE A 104 27.23 -86.03 -3.46
CA PHE A 104 27.68 -87.06 -2.53
C PHE A 104 27.65 -88.44 -3.20
N ARG A 105 28.78 -89.15 -3.18
CA ARG A 105 28.98 -90.48 -3.80
C ARG A 105 28.53 -90.58 -5.27
N GLY A 106 28.86 -89.57 -6.08
CA GLY A 106 28.66 -89.61 -7.53
C GLY A 106 27.23 -89.39 -8.03
N ARG A 107 26.27 -89.05 -7.15
CA ARG A 107 24.93 -88.59 -7.56
C ARG A 107 24.74 -87.12 -7.21
N GLU A 108 24.13 -86.37 -8.12
CA GLU A 108 23.71 -84.99 -7.90
C GLU A 108 22.27 -84.98 -7.37
N ASN A 109 22.08 -84.53 -6.14
CA ASN A 109 20.75 -84.28 -5.58
C ASN A 109 20.51 -82.77 -5.52
N LYS A 110 19.45 -82.31 -6.18
CA LYS A 110 18.96 -80.94 -6.08
C LYS A 110 17.92 -80.88 -4.96
N LEU A 111 18.20 -80.09 -3.92
CA LEU A 111 17.27 -79.84 -2.82
C LEU A 111 16.71 -78.43 -2.98
N SER A 112 15.41 -78.32 -3.25
CA SER A 112 14.67 -77.05 -3.15
C SER A 112 14.04 -76.96 -1.76
N VAL A 113 14.30 -75.87 -1.04
CA VAL A 113 13.69 -75.62 0.28
C VAL A 113 12.36 -74.91 0.05
N PRO A 114 11.20 -75.52 0.35
CA PRO A 114 9.91 -74.84 0.21
C PRO A 114 9.82 -73.72 1.26
N ALA A 115 9.46 -72.52 0.83
CA ALA A 115 9.44 -71.31 1.67
C ALA A 115 8.37 -71.30 2.79
N GLN A 116 7.62 -72.40 3.01
CA GLN A 116 6.36 -72.37 3.77
C GLN A 116 6.36 -73.10 5.13
N GLN A 117 7.48 -73.56 5.67
CA GLN A 117 7.49 -74.10 7.03
C GLN A 117 8.60 -73.48 7.88
N LYS A 118 8.34 -72.26 8.35
CA LYS A 118 8.98 -71.73 9.57
C LYS A 118 7.96 -71.78 10.71
N THR A 119 7.87 -72.94 11.36
CA THR A 119 7.28 -73.03 12.70
C THR A 119 8.25 -72.37 13.69
N VAL A 120 8.08 -71.07 13.94
CA VAL A 120 8.86 -70.35 14.94
C VAL A 120 8.05 -70.28 16.23
N SER A 121 8.22 -71.28 17.10
CA SER A 121 7.94 -71.16 18.53
C SER A 121 9.26 -71.01 19.28
N LEU A 122 9.74 -69.76 19.40
CA LEU A 122 10.82 -69.33 20.30
C LEU A 122 10.37 -68.01 20.99
N PRO A 123 10.88 -67.69 22.19
CA PRO A 123 10.07 -67.36 23.37
C PRO A 123 9.38 -66.00 23.28
N ASN A 124 8.04 -66.04 23.41
CA ASN A 124 7.12 -64.91 23.30
C ASN A 124 7.55 -63.67 24.12
N ALA A 125 8.19 -63.88 25.27
CA ALA A 125 8.63 -62.81 26.18
C ALA A 125 9.71 -61.87 25.62
N GLN A 126 10.70 -62.36 24.86
CA GLN A 126 11.75 -61.49 24.29
C GLN A 126 11.21 -60.65 23.12
N LYS A 127 10.30 -61.24 22.34
CA LYS A 127 9.63 -60.56 21.22
C LYS A 127 8.70 -59.46 21.73
N LEU A 128 7.97 -59.71 22.81
CA LEU A 128 7.13 -58.70 23.49
C LEU A 128 7.95 -57.53 24.02
N LYS A 129 9.08 -57.79 24.70
CA LYS A 129 10.00 -56.72 25.16
C LYS A 129 10.58 -55.88 24.02
N LEU A 130 10.82 -56.49 22.86
CA LEU A 130 11.27 -55.76 21.67
C LEU A 130 10.14 -54.87 21.10
N ILE A 131 8.91 -55.37 21.07
CA ILE A 131 7.73 -54.59 20.63
C ILE A 131 7.50 -53.41 21.57
N GLU A 132 7.57 -53.61 22.88
CA GLU A 132 7.44 -52.56 23.90
C GLU A 132 8.52 -51.45 23.73
N LYS A 133 9.76 -51.82 23.42
CA LYS A 133 10.83 -50.85 23.07
C LYS A 133 10.55 -50.08 21.78
N ILE A 134 9.95 -50.73 20.78
CA ILE A 134 9.58 -50.08 19.52
C ILE A 134 8.42 -49.11 19.75
N GLU A 135 7.44 -49.49 20.57
CA GLU A 135 6.28 -48.66 20.91
C GLU A 135 6.70 -47.44 21.73
N THR A 136 7.50 -47.62 22.78
CA THR A 136 8.05 -46.51 23.57
C THR A 136 8.87 -45.54 22.73
N TYR A 137 9.72 -46.03 21.82
CA TYR A 137 10.45 -45.18 20.90
C TYR A 137 9.53 -44.40 19.94
N ARG A 138 8.48 -45.04 19.42
CA ARG A 138 7.49 -44.38 18.56
C ARG A 138 6.69 -43.33 19.32
N GLU A 139 6.24 -43.64 20.53
CA GLU A 139 5.55 -42.68 21.39
C GLU A 139 6.44 -41.49 21.72
N GLU A 140 7.71 -41.71 22.08
CA GLU A 140 8.65 -40.62 22.38
C GLU A 140 8.91 -39.75 21.15
N LYS A 141 9.04 -40.36 19.95
CA LYS A 141 9.18 -39.62 18.70
C LYS A 141 7.94 -38.78 18.40
N ILE A 142 6.74 -39.34 18.59
CA ILE A 142 5.47 -38.62 18.40
C ILE A 142 5.35 -37.48 19.42
N ARG A 143 5.72 -37.69 20.69
CA ARG A 143 5.73 -36.62 21.71
C ARG A 143 6.66 -35.48 21.31
N LYS A 144 7.88 -35.77 20.86
CA LYS A 144 8.82 -34.75 20.38
C LYS A 144 8.30 -33.98 19.16
N GLU A 145 7.59 -34.65 18.25
CA GLU A 145 6.95 -33.98 17.11
C GLU A 145 5.78 -33.09 17.55
N ILE A 146 4.96 -33.54 18.50
CA ILE A 146 3.87 -32.74 19.09
C ILE A 146 4.44 -31.50 19.80
N GLU A 147 5.50 -31.66 20.58
CA GLU A 147 6.17 -30.56 21.30
C GLU A 147 6.69 -29.51 20.32
N LYS A 148 7.37 -29.92 19.24
CA LYS A 148 7.81 -29.01 18.17
C LYS A 148 6.66 -28.25 17.52
N ILE A 149 5.53 -28.91 17.27
CA ILE A 149 4.34 -28.27 16.70
C ILE A 149 3.76 -27.25 17.69
N GLN A 150 3.74 -27.56 18.98
CA GLN A 150 3.28 -26.66 20.03
C GLN A 150 4.18 -25.43 20.14
N ASP A 151 5.50 -25.61 20.15
CA ASP A 151 6.47 -24.51 20.16
C ASP A 151 6.31 -23.58 18.95
N MET A 152 6.15 -24.13 17.75
CA MET A 152 5.88 -23.33 16.56
C MET A 152 4.57 -22.55 16.71
N LYS A 153 3.50 -23.19 17.17
CA LYS A 153 2.20 -22.53 17.38
C LYS A 153 2.29 -21.41 18.43
N GLU A 154 2.99 -21.62 19.53
CA GLU A 154 3.23 -20.58 20.53
C GLU A 154 4.02 -19.41 19.95
N SER A 155 5.08 -19.70 19.18
CA SER A 155 5.90 -18.67 18.53
C SER A 155 5.08 -17.81 17.55
N GLU A 156 4.20 -18.43 16.76
CA GLU A 156 3.28 -17.71 15.87
C GLU A 156 2.30 -16.83 16.65
N ILE A 157 1.77 -17.31 17.77
CA ILE A 157 0.87 -16.53 18.63
C ILE A 157 1.61 -15.33 19.22
N ARG A 158 2.86 -15.51 19.67
CA ARG A 158 3.69 -14.41 20.20
C ARG A 158 3.97 -13.36 19.12
N GLN A 159 4.38 -13.77 17.92
CA GLN A 159 4.60 -12.87 16.80
C GLN A 159 3.33 -12.11 16.39
N LYS A 160 2.16 -12.77 16.37
CA LYS A 160 0.88 -12.11 16.10
C LYS A 160 0.54 -11.06 17.15
N LYS A 161 0.75 -11.36 18.43
CA LYS A 161 0.52 -10.38 19.53
C LYS A 161 1.47 -9.20 19.43
N GLU A 162 2.74 -9.44 19.13
CA GLU A 162 3.74 -8.39 18.95
C GLU A 162 3.39 -7.50 17.77
N PHE A 163 3.04 -8.09 16.62
CA PHE A 163 2.59 -7.35 15.45
C PHE A 163 1.34 -6.49 15.74
N GLN A 164 0.34 -7.06 16.43
CA GLN A 164 -0.85 -6.30 16.85
C GLN A 164 -0.48 -5.13 17.77
N SER A 165 0.45 -5.34 18.71
CA SER A 165 0.90 -4.27 19.61
C SER A 165 1.59 -3.14 18.84
N LEU A 166 2.46 -3.46 17.89
CA LEU A 166 3.14 -2.49 17.03
C LEU A 166 2.15 -1.74 16.13
N GLU A 167 1.14 -2.43 15.59
CA GLU A 167 0.12 -1.78 14.77
C GLU A 167 -0.73 -0.81 15.63
N THR A 168 -1.06 -1.17 16.87
CA THR A 168 -1.79 -0.25 17.77
C THR A 168 -0.97 0.98 18.13
N THR A 169 0.34 0.86 18.36
CA THR A 169 1.21 2.00 18.65
C THR A 169 1.37 2.89 17.41
N ARG A 170 1.52 2.29 16.22
CA ARG A 170 1.52 3.00 14.94
C ARG A 170 0.24 3.80 14.73
N LEU A 171 -0.93 3.19 14.93
CA LEU A 171 -2.23 3.84 14.80
C LEU A 171 -2.39 5.01 15.79
N LYS A 172 -1.99 4.82 17.05
CA LYS A 172 -2.00 5.90 18.06
C LYS A 172 -1.11 7.07 17.65
N HIS A 173 0.08 6.80 17.11
CA HIS A 173 0.97 7.83 16.60
C HIS A 173 0.32 8.61 15.45
N VAL A 174 -0.25 7.91 14.47
CA VAL A 174 -0.95 8.52 13.33
C VAL A 174 -2.13 9.38 13.80
N GLN A 175 -2.95 8.90 14.73
CA GLN A 175 -4.05 9.67 15.31
C GLN A 175 -3.54 10.94 16.02
N LYS A 176 -2.45 10.83 16.79
CA LYS A 176 -1.84 12.00 17.46
C LYS A 176 -1.33 13.03 16.44
N GLN A 177 -0.73 12.59 15.34
CA GLN A 177 -0.28 13.49 14.27
C GLN A 177 -1.46 14.16 13.54
N LYS A 178 -2.54 13.41 13.27
CA LYS A 178 -3.78 13.98 12.72
C LYS A 178 -4.36 15.06 13.63
N GLY A 179 -4.46 14.79 14.93
CA GLY A 179 -4.94 15.77 15.90
C GLY A 179 -4.07 17.04 15.98
N LYS A 180 -2.75 16.92 15.84
CA LYS A 180 -1.86 18.09 15.75
C LYS A 180 -2.12 18.92 14.50
N LEU A 181 -2.31 18.27 13.35
CA LEU A 181 -2.61 18.93 12.09
C LEU A 181 -3.97 19.62 12.11
N GLU A 182 -4.97 19.01 12.74
CA GLU A 182 -6.30 19.61 12.93
C GLU A 182 -6.23 20.86 13.79
N LYS A 183 -5.55 20.81 14.94
CA LYS A 183 -5.31 21.98 15.79
C LYS A 183 -4.61 23.11 15.03
N TYR A 184 -3.56 22.79 14.29
CA TYR A 184 -2.86 23.78 13.47
C TYR A 184 -3.76 24.40 12.39
N LYS A 185 -4.65 23.62 11.77
CA LYS A 185 -5.64 24.13 10.81
C LYS A 185 -6.66 25.06 11.47
N GLU A 186 -7.11 24.73 12.68
CA GLU A 186 -8.03 25.58 13.44
C GLU A 186 -7.37 26.90 13.86
N GLU A 187 -6.13 26.85 14.35
CA GLU A 187 -5.32 28.04 14.67
C GLU A 187 -5.12 28.93 13.44
N LEU A 188 -4.83 28.34 12.27
CA LEU A 188 -4.73 29.07 11.02
C LEU A 188 -6.03 29.76 10.62
N LYS A 189 -7.18 29.09 10.77
CA LYS A 189 -8.50 29.70 10.49
C LYS A 189 -8.75 30.89 11.40
N LEU A 190 -8.51 30.71 12.71
CA LEU A 190 -8.74 31.74 13.71
C LEU A 190 -7.83 32.95 13.47
N ARG A 191 -6.55 32.73 13.12
CA ARG A 191 -5.62 33.79 12.73
C ARG A 191 -6.06 34.52 11.46
N ASN A 192 -6.55 33.80 10.46
CA ASN A 192 -7.05 34.41 9.23
C ASN A 192 -8.31 35.27 9.47
N GLU A 193 -9.21 34.81 10.34
CA GLU A 193 -10.38 35.59 10.76
C GLU A 193 -9.97 36.88 11.48
N GLN A 194 -9.01 36.80 12.41
CA GLN A 194 -8.46 37.98 13.09
C GLN A 194 -7.83 38.97 12.11
N LEU A 195 -7.02 38.48 11.15
CA LEU A 195 -6.42 39.33 10.11
C LEU A 195 -7.49 39.99 9.25
N LYS A 196 -8.55 39.26 8.89
CA LYS A 196 -9.66 39.81 8.10
C LYS A 196 -10.34 40.96 8.84
N ILE A 197 -10.64 40.79 10.13
CA ILE A 197 -11.24 41.85 10.96
C ILE A 197 -10.30 43.07 11.02
N TYR A 198 -9.00 42.84 11.25
CA TYR A 198 -8.01 43.91 11.28
C TYR A 198 -7.98 44.71 9.96
N PHE A 199 -7.97 44.04 8.81
CA PHE A 199 -7.99 44.72 7.52
C PHE A 199 -9.29 45.48 7.27
N GLU A 200 -10.44 44.95 7.70
CA GLU A 200 -11.73 45.65 7.62
C GLU A 200 -11.75 46.92 8.48
N GLU A 201 -11.18 46.87 9.69
CA GLU A 201 -11.05 48.05 10.55
C GLU A 201 -10.09 49.09 9.97
N GLU A 202 -8.94 48.66 9.44
CA GLU A 202 -7.97 49.54 8.79
C GLU A 202 -8.58 50.23 7.56
N ALA A 203 -9.33 49.49 6.74
CA ALA A 203 -10.05 50.04 5.60
C ALA A 203 -11.12 51.06 6.01
N LYS A 204 -11.86 50.79 7.11
CA LYS A 204 -12.82 51.75 7.66
C LYS A 204 -12.15 53.03 8.17
N LYS A 205 -10.99 52.93 8.82
CA LYS A 205 -10.21 54.10 9.26
C LYS A 205 -9.73 54.92 8.08
N LYS A 206 -9.12 54.29 7.07
CA LYS A 206 -8.69 54.94 5.82
C LYS A 206 -9.83 55.71 5.15
N ARG A 207 -11.00 55.09 5.00
CA ARG A 207 -12.20 55.76 4.44
C ARG A 207 -12.61 57.00 5.25
N LYS A 208 -12.62 56.91 6.58
CA LYS A 208 -12.95 58.07 7.44
C LYS A 208 -11.95 59.21 7.29
N ASP A 209 -10.65 58.90 7.19
CA ASP A 209 -9.61 59.92 7.04
C ASP A 209 -9.64 60.54 5.63
N GLU A 210 -9.91 59.75 4.58
CA GLU A 210 -10.17 60.25 3.23
C GLU A 210 -11.39 61.19 3.19
N GLU A 211 -12.49 60.84 3.86
CA GLU A 211 -13.68 61.69 3.95
C GLU A 211 -13.39 63.01 4.67
N LYS A 212 -12.65 62.97 5.80
CA LYS A 212 -12.21 64.18 6.50
C LYS A 212 -11.34 65.06 5.62
N HIS A 213 -10.40 64.45 4.89
CA HIS A 213 -9.51 65.17 3.99
C HIS A 213 -10.29 65.83 2.84
N LYS A 214 -11.26 65.12 2.24
CA LYS A 214 -12.16 65.68 1.23
C LYS A 214 -12.94 66.89 1.76
N LYS A 215 -13.55 66.77 2.93
CA LYS A 215 -14.27 67.89 3.58
C LYS A 215 -13.37 69.09 3.84
N TYR A 216 -12.14 68.85 4.29
CA TYR A 216 -11.16 69.91 4.49
C TYR A 216 -10.79 70.63 3.18
N LEU A 217 -10.56 69.87 2.09
CA LEU A 217 -10.28 70.43 0.78
C LEU A 217 -11.46 71.24 0.23
N GLU A 218 -12.70 70.77 0.40
CA GLU A 218 -13.90 71.52 0.02
C GLU A 218 -14.02 72.85 0.77
N LEU A 219 -13.76 72.84 2.09
CA LEU A 219 -13.79 74.05 2.90
C LEU A 219 -12.72 75.06 2.47
N LYS A 220 -11.50 74.60 2.19
CA LYS A 220 -10.41 75.44 1.68
C LYS A 220 -10.70 76.00 0.28
N LYS A 221 -11.38 75.24 -0.59
CA LYS A 221 -11.83 75.73 -1.90
C LYS A 221 -12.84 76.86 -1.75
N LYS A 222 -13.84 76.70 -0.88
CA LYS A 222 -14.83 77.75 -0.60
C LYS A 222 -14.19 79.02 -0.02
N GLU A 223 -13.27 78.88 0.93
CA GLU A 223 -12.52 80.04 1.47
C GLU A 223 -11.74 80.79 0.38
N LEU A 224 -11.16 80.06 -0.58
CA LEU A 224 -10.48 80.67 -1.73
C LEU A 224 -11.46 81.35 -2.68
N GLU A 225 -12.60 80.73 -2.98
CA GLU A 225 -13.66 81.33 -3.80
C GLU A 225 -14.16 82.64 -3.17
N ASP A 226 -14.50 82.63 -1.88
CA ASP A 226 -14.92 83.81 -1.11
C ASP A 226 -13.86 84.93 -1.16
N TYR A 227 -12.57 84.57 -1.08
CA TYR A 227 -11.48 85.54 -1.20
C TYR A 227 -11.44 86.17 -2.59
N TYR A 228 -11.56 85.38 -3.66
CA TYR A 228 -11.57 85.90 -5.03
C TYR A 228 -12.81 86.76 -5.31
N GLU A 229 -13.97 86.39 -4.79
CA GLU A 229 -15.19 87.21 -4.90
C GLU A 229 -15.04 88.54 -4.19
N LYS A 230 -14.55 88.55 -2.93
CA LYS A 230 -14.25 89.78 -2.19
C LYS A 230 -13.22 90.63 -2.90
N LYS A 231 -12.16 90.03 -3.44
CA LYS A 231 -11.14 90.74 -4.23
C LYS A 231 -11.76 91.40 -5.46
N LYS A 232 -12.60 90.68 -6.20
CA LYS A 232 -13.32 91.20 -7.37
C LYS A 232 -14.27 92.34 -7.00
N MET A 233 -14.99 92.23 -5.87
CA MET A 233 -15.83 93.30 -5.35
C MET A 233 -15.00 94.55 -5.01
N MET A 234 -13.89 94.40 -4.29
CA MET A 234 -13.00 95.51 -3.94
C MET A 234 -12.38 96.17 -5.18
N GLU A 235 -12.00 95.38 -6.18
CA GLU A 235 -11.51 95.89 -7.46
C GLU A 235 -12.58 96.70 -8.19
N ASN A 236 -13.83 96.21 -8.21
CA ASN A 236 -14.96 96.95 -8.78
C ASN A 236 -15.23 98.25 -8.03
N ILE A 237 -15.23 98.24 -6.68
CA ILE A 237 -15.38 99.44 -5.85
C ILE A 237 -14.26 100.43 -6.16
N SER A 238 -13.01 99.95 -6.29
CA SER A 238 -11.87 100.80 -6.63
C SER A 238 -12.03 101.43 -8.02
N LYS A 239 -12.44 100.64 -9.02
CA LYS A 239 -12.71 101.14 -10.38
C LYS A 239 -13.83 102.19 -10.38
N GLN A 240 -14.91 101.95 -9.64
CA GLN A 240 -16.02 102.89 -9.50
C GLN A 240 -15.55 104.20 -8.86
N LYS A 241 -14.78 104.13 -7.76
CA LYS A 241 -14.20 105.32 -7.11
C LYS A 241 -13.28 106.11 -8.03
N VAL A 242 -12.45 105.44 -8.83
CA VAL A 242 -11.61 106.10 -9.83
C VAL A 242 -12.49 106.81 -10.87
N GLN A 243 -13.53 106.16 -11.38
CA GLN A 243 -14.46 106.78 -12.32
C GLN A 243 -15.22 107.97 -11.72
N ASP A 244 -15.62 107.89 -10.46
CA ASP A 244 -16.33 108.98 -9.77
C ASP A 244 -15.38 110.18 -9.55
N LEU A 245 -14.13 109.95 -9.16
CA LEU A 245 -13.09 110.99 -9.05
C LEU A 245 -12.76 111.62 -10.42
N GLU A 246 -12.69 110.81 -11.49
CA GLU A 246 -12.51 111.32 -12.85
C GLU A 246 -13.64 112.26 -13.27
N LYS A 247 -14.90 111.93 -12.92
CA LYS A 247 -16.06 112.80 -13.18
C LYS A 247 -15.99 114.10 -12.37
N GLU A 248 -15.70 114.03 -11.07
CA GLU A 248 -15.55 115.21 -10.22
C GLU A 248 -14.45 116.16 -10.72
N LEU A 249 -13.32 115.62 -11.20
CA LEU A 249 -12.27 116.41 -11.82
C LEU A 249 -12.76 117.10 -13.10
N VAL A 250 -13.46 116.38 -13.99
CA VAL A 250 -14.02 116.96 -15.23
C VAL A 250 -15.03 118.06 -14.93
N ASP A 251 -15.89 117.88 -13.93
CA ASP A 251 -16.90 118.86 -13.54
C ASP A 251 -16.28 120.09 -12.87
N SER A 252 -15.19 119.92 -12.10
CA SER A 252 -14.41 121.01 -11.51
C SER A 252 -13.63 121.84 -12.55
N VAL A 253 -13.25 121.22 -13.68
CA VAL A 253 -12.60 121.90 -14.82
C VAL A 253 -13.62 122.65 -15.67
N ARG A 254 -14.89 122.21 -15.71
CA ARG A 254 -16.00 122.87 -16.43
C ARG A 254 -16.63 124.04 -15.68
N THR A 255 -16.38 124.18 -14.39
CA THR A 255 -16.94 125.25 -13.52
C THR A 255 -15.95 126.39 -13.22
N LYS A 256 -14.81 126.42 -13.92
CA LYS A 256 -13.92 127.58 -14.07
C LYS A 256 -14.03 128.15 -15.47
#